data_AF-A0AAD9NK52-F1
#
_entry.id   AF-A0AAD9NK52-F1
#
_cell.length_a   1.000
_cell.length_b   1.000
_cell.length_c   1.000
_cell.angle_alpha   90.00
_cell.angle_beta   90.00
_cell.angle_gamma   90.00
#
_symmetry.space_group_name_H-M   'P 1'
#
loop_
_entity.id
_entity.type
_entity.pdbx_description
1 polymer ?
#
loop_
_entity_poly.entity_id
_entity_poly.type
_entity_poly.pdbx_seq_one_letter_code
_entity_poly.pdbx_strand_id
1 'polypeptide(L)'
;MNGATCSDHLNKFSCRCKAGFEGDTCDIDIIECHSSPCANEGTCLQGTNVYACGCQPRYYGSNCETGVPASEVKRVDIQLSLKSEQFTETLKDPNSEAHKQLKKRVIAALEIILDTKVKGGYKIVDVTFSEGSVVVKYVLEVMKDNKMEAEAVVSDGIQHDGGKFGGFKVDPDSVKAEGTRTTQCSLSLP
;
A
#
# COMPACT_ATOMS: atom_id res chain seq x y z
N MET A 1 -10.73 -32.46 20.55
CA MET A 1 -11.03 -31.03 20.32
C MET A 1 -9.74 -30.25 20.27
N ASN A 2 -9.51 -29.47 19.20
CA ASN A 2 -8.46 -28.46 18.97
C ASN A 2 -7.04 -28.69 19.58
N GLY A 3 -6.65 -29.95 19.81
CA GLY A 3 -5.42 -30.33 20.51
C GLY A 3 -5.36 -29.96 22.00
N ALA A 4 -6.49 -29.76 22.67
CA ALA A 4 -6.55 -29.59 24.12
C ALA A 4 -6.07 -30.85 24.86
N THR A 5 -5.47 -30.67 26.03
CA THR A 5 -5.12 -31.78 26.93
C THR A 5 -6.16 -31.82 28.05
N CYS A 6 -7.03 -32.83 28.04
CA CYS A 6 -8.10 -32.96 29.02
C CYS A 6 -7.79 -34.06 30.02
N SER A 7 -8.00 -33.75 31.30
CA SER A 7 -7.81 -34.67 32.43
C SER A 7 -9.16 -34.91 33.10
N ASP A 8 -9.44 -36.19 33.35
CA ASP A 8 -10.62 -36.60 34.08
C ASP A 8 -10.27 -36.78 35.57
N HIS A 9 -11.07 -36.18 36.45
CA HIS A 9 -10.94 -36.27 37.90
C HIS A 9 -12.21 -36.87 38.50
N LEU A 10 -12.15 -37.37 39.73
CA LEU A 10 -13.33 -37.86 40.46
C LEU A 10 -14.41 -36.76 40.53
N ASN A 11 -15.44 -36.90 39.69
CA ASN A 11 -16.58 -36.02 39.51
C ASN A 11 -16.31 -34.63 38.86
N LYS A 12 -15.15 -34.41 38.23
CA LYS A 12 -14.86 -33.15 37.50
C LYS A 12 -13.99 -33.40 36.28
N PHE A 13 -14.33 -32.73 35.18
CA PHE A 13 -13.57 -32.71 33.94
C PHE A 13 -12.85 -31.36 33.80
N SER A 14 -11.59 -31.37 33.37
CA SER A 14 -10.82 -30.14 33.11
C SER A 14 -9.97 -30.28 31.84
N CYS A 15 -10.10 -29.33 30.92
CA CYS A 15 -9.22 -29.21 29.77
C CYS A 15 -8.24 -28.05 29.93
N ARG A 16 -6.97 -28.30 29.59
CA ARG A 16 -6.00 -27.24 29.31
C ARG A 16 -6.09 -26.89 27.83
N CYS A 17 -6.61 -25.70 27.55
CA CYS A 17 -6.76 -25.20 26.19
C CYS A 17 -5.42 -24.79 25.58
N LYS A 18 -5.32 -24.94 24.26
CA LYS A 18 -4.26 -24.30 23.49
C LYS A 18 -4.51 -22.79 23.45
N ALA A 19 -3.44 -22.03 23.25
CA ALA A 19 -3.53 -20.60 23.04
C ALA A 19 -4.48 -20.30 21.86
N GLY A 20 -5.35 -19.31 22.01
CA GLY A 20 -6.43 -18.97 21.07
C GLY A 20 -7.77 -19.66 21.34
N PHE A 21 -7.87 -20.57 22.30
CA PHE A 21 -9.13 -21.29 22.59
C PHE A 21 -9.52 -21.20 24.06
N GLU A 22 -10.82 -21.18 24.32
CA GLU A 22 -11.42 -21.13 25.65
C GLU A 22 -12.66 -22.04 25.78
N GLY A 23 -13.29 -22.02 26.96
CA GLY A 23 -14.41 -22.89 27.32
C GLY A 23 -13.96 -24.19 27.99
N ASP A 24 -14.90 -24.86 28.67
CA ASP A 24 -14.64 -26.10 29.43
C ASP A 24 -14.08 -27.23 28.55
N THR A 25 -14.38 -27.16 27.24
CA THR A 25 -13.96 -28.11 26.22
C THR A 25 -12.99 -27.54 25.18
N CYS A 26 -12.53 -26.30 25.35
CA CYS A 26 -11.60 -25.62 24.43
C CYS A 26 -12.09 -25.56 22.97
N ASP A 27 -13.41 -25.40 22.83
CA ASP A 27 -14.15 -25.37 21.57
C ASP A 27 -14.56 -23.96 21.14
N ILE A 28 -14.35 -22.97 22.01
CA ILE A 28 -14.62 -21.57 21.73
C ILE A 28 -13.32 -20.93 21.24
N ASP A 29 -13.33 -20.35 20.04
CA ASP A 29 -12.22 -19.54 19.52
C ASP A 29 -12.26 -18.15 20.16
N ILE A 30 -11.11 -17.67 20.63
CA ILE A 30 -11.01 -16.35 21.25
C ILE A 30 -11.11 -15.31 20.14
N ILE A 31 -12.03 -14.34 20.28
CA ILE A 31 -12.15 -13.24 19.33
C ILE A 31 -11.19 -12.12 19.74
N GLU A 32 -9.94 -12.14 19.26
CA GLU A 32 -8.91 -11.16 19.64
C GLU A 32 -9.33 -9.73 19.29
N CYS A 33 -10.07 -9.56 18.18
CA CYS A 33 -10.57 -8.25 17.76
C CYS A 33 -11.65 -7.66 18.67
N HIS A 34 -12.25 -8.42 19.59
CA HIS A 34 -13.30 -7.93 20.49
C HIS A 34 -12.82 -6.78 21.40
N SER A 35 -11.53 -6.78 21.75
CA SER A 35 -10.90 -5.71 22.53
C SER A 35 -10.64 -4.42 21.76
N SER A 36 -10.95 -4.40 20.45
CA SER A 36 -10.63 -3.28 19.53
C SER A 36 -9.16 -2.85 19.62
N PRO A 37 -8.20 -3.77 19.38
CA PRO A 37 -6.77 -3.49 19.62
C PRO A 37 -6.15 -2.49 18.64
N CYS A 38 -6.77 -2.28 17.46
CA CYS A 38 -6.26 -1.37 16.43
C CYS A 38 -6.67 0.09 16.72
N ALA A 39 -5.69 0.97 16.88
CA ALA A 39 -5.87 2.40 17.05
C ALA A 39 -6.09 3.13 15.72
N ASN A 40 -6.47 4.41 15.81
CA ASN A 40 -6.51 5.34 14.66
C ASN A 40 -7.31 4.82 13.46
N GLU A 41 -8.50 4.26 13.74
CA GLU A 41 -9.42 3.71 12.74
C GLU A 41 -8.82 2.55 11.91
N GLY A 42 -7.80 1.87 12.46
CA GLY A 42 -7.24 0.65 11.89
C GLY A 42 -8.26 -0.48 11.84
N THR A 43 -8.25 -1.25 10.75
CA THR A 43 -9.13 -2.42 10.58
C THR A 43 -8.53 -3.63 11.27
N CYS A 44 -9.23 -4.21 12.25
CA CYS A 44 -8.79 -5.43 12.91
C CYS A 44 -9.12 -6.66 12.07
N LEU A 45 -8.12 -7.51 11.85
CA LEU A 45 -8.23 -8.79 11.17
C LEU A 45 -8.09 -9.91 12.19
N GLN A 46 -9.16 -10.69 12.34
CA GLN A 46 -9.23 -11.84 13.23
C GLN A 46 -8.30 -12.97 12.73
N GLY A 47 -7.55 -13.57 13.65
CA GLY A 47 -6.78 -14.79 13.41
C GLY A 47 -7.05 -15.81 14.51
N THR A 48 -6.25 -16.88 14.56
CA THR A 48 -6.31 -17.86 15.66
C THR A 48 -5.12 -17.65 16.58
N ASN A 49 -5.38 -17.23 17.82
CA ASN A 49 -4.36 -16.80 18.79
C ASN A 49 -3.54 -15.57 18.35
N VAL A 50 -4.06 -14.79 17.39
CA VAL A 50 -3.38 -13.65 16.80
C VAL A 50 -4.39 -12.72 16.15
N TYR A 51 -4.07 -11.43 16.06
CA TYR A 51 -4.76 -10.47 15.21
C TYR A 51 -3.74 -9.70 14.38
N ALA A 52 -4.21 -9.04 13.33
CA ALA A 52 -3.43 -8.07 12.57
C ALA A 52 -4.23 -6.78 12.37
N CYS A 53 -3.55 -5.63 12.40
CA CYS A 53 -4.19 -4.35 12.12
C CYS A 53 -3.82 -3.85 10.72
N GLY A 54 -4.84 -3.65 9.89
CA GLY A 54 -4.73 -2.88 8.65
C GLY A 54 -4.80 -1.39 8.97
N CYS A 55 -3.65 -0.72 9.04
CA CYS A 55 -3.59 0.69 9.45
C CYS A 55 -4.14 1.65 8.41
N GLN A 56 -4.77 2.72 8.89
CA GLN A 56 -5.11 3.85 8.03
C GLN A 56 -3.83 4.52 7.52
N PRO A 57 -3.92 5.23 6.38
CA PRO A 57 -2.77 5.97 5.87
C PRO A 57 -2.26 6.96 6.91
N ARG A 58 -0.92 7.05 7.02
CA ARG A 58 -0.18 7.84 8.02
C ARG A 58 -0.16 7.26 9.44
N TYR A 59 -0.60 6.02 9.63
CA TYR A 59 -0.44 5.29 10.89
C TYR A 59 0.33 3.99 10.69
N TYR A 60 1.12 3.62 11.69
CA TYR A 60 1.92 2.40 11.69
C TYR A 60 2.15 1.89 13.13
N GLY A 61 2.83 0.76 13.23
CA GLY A 61 2.91 -0.04 14.45
C GLY A 61 1.99 -1.25 14.36
N SER A 62 2.20 -2.24 15.23
CA SER A 62 1.40 -3.47 15.22
C SER A 62 -0.09 -3.20 15.45
N ASN A 63 -0.40 -2.10 16.14
CA ASN A 63 -1.74 -1.68 16.50
C ASN A 63 -2.11 -0.33 15.88
N CYS A 64 -1.36 0.14 14.88
CA CYS A 64 -1.57 1.45 14.25
C CYS A 64 -1.48 2.62 15.24
N GLU A 65 -0.75 2.45 16.33
CA GLU A 65 -0.66 3.38 17.46
C GLU A 65 0.18 4.61 17.15
N THR A 66 1.06 4.51 16.15
CA THR A 66 2.00 5.58 15.82
C THR A 66 1.52 6.35 14.60
N GLY A 67 1.20 7.63 14.79
CA GLY A 67 0.86 8.55 13.70
C GLY A 67 2.09 9.26 13.15
N VAL A 68 2.11 9.50 11.83
CA VAL A 68 3.13 10.30 11.16
C VAL A 68 2.68 11.77 11.17
N PRO A 69 3.43 12.66 11.83
CA PRO A 69 3.09 14.09 11.82
C PRO A 69 3.15 14.62 10.39
N ALA A 70 2.28 15.58 10.06
CA ALA A 70 2.15 16.09 8.69
C ALA A 70 3.46 16.69 8.15
N SER A 71 4.34 17.19 9.02
CA SER A 71 5.67 17.71 8.71
C SER A 71 6.66 16.64 8.22
N GLU A 72 6.36 15.37 8.45
CA GLU A 72 7.20 14.23 8.02
C GLU A 72 6.63 13.52 6.79
N VAL A 73 5.49 13.99 6.27
CA VAL A 73 4.93 13.54 5.00
C VAL A 73 5.51 14.38 3.87
N LYS A 74 6.24 13.76 2.96
CA LYS A 74 6.69 14.37 1.71
C LYS A 74 5.68 14.03 0.61
N ARG A 75 5.27 15.04 -0.17
CA ARG A 75 4.52 14.82 -1.41
C ARG A 75 5.51 14.67 -2.56
N VAL A 76 5.40 13.59 -3.30
CA VAL A 76 6.17 13.32 -4.52
C VAL A 76 5.17 13.21 -5.66
N ASP A 77 5.19 14.20 -6.54
CA ASP A 77 4.43 14.18 -7.78
C ASP A 77 5.25 13.49 -8.85
N ILE A 78 4.72 12.43 -9.44
CA ILE A 78 5.39 11.69 -10.50
C ILE A 78 4.51 11.71 -11.75
N GLN A 79 5.16 11.98 -12.87
CA GLN A 79 4.55 12.06 -14.18
C GLN A 79 5.15 10.98 -15.08
N LEU A 80 4.29 10.24 -15.79
CA LEU A 80 4.65 9.26 -16.80
C LEU A 80 3.93 9.56 -18.11
N SER A 81 4.59 9.40 -19.25
CA SER A 81 3.93 9.49 -20.57
C SER A 81 3.76 8.10 -21.17
N LEU A 82 2.54 7.77 -21.61
CA LEU A 82 2.27 6.53 -22.35
C LEU A 82 2.42 6.77 -23.85
N LYS A 83 2.78 5.71 -24.59
CA LYS A 83 2.81 5.76 -26.06
C LYS A 83 1.40 6.00 -26.63
N SER A 84 1.31 6.86 -27.64
CA SER A 84 0.05 7.32 -28.26
C SER A 84 -0.85 6.20 -28.81
N GLU A 85 -0.27 5.08 -29.23
CA GLU A 85 -0.97 3.90 -29.76
C GLU A 85 -1.95 3.24 -28.75
N GLN A 86 -1.84 3.56 -27.46
CA GLN A 86 -2.69 3.01 -26.40
C GLN A 86 -3.77 3.99 -25.92
N PHE A 87 -3.95 5.13 -26.62
CA PHE A 87 -4.89 6.19 -26.23
C PHE A 87 -6.15 6.22 -27.09
N THR A 88 -7.31 6.10 -26.45
CA THR A 88 -8.63 6.30 -27.05
C THR A 88 -9.27 7.58 -26.50
N GLU A 89 -10.17 8.24 -27.24
CA GLU A 89 -10.90 9.41 -26.74
C GLU A 89 -11.65 9.12 -25.43
N THR A 90 -12.08 7.89 -25.22
CA THR A 90 -12.73 7.44 -24.00
C THR A 90 -11.86 7.61 -22.75
N LEU A 91 -10.53 7.59 -22.87
CA LEU A 91 -9.63 7.81 -21.72
C LEU A 91 -9.58 9.28 -21.27
N LYS A 92 -9.99 10.22 -22.13
CA LYS A 92 -10.07 11.65 -21.79
C LYS A 92 -11.22 11.97 -20.82
N ASP A 93 -12.29 11.17 -20.84
CA ASP A 93 -13.44 11.36 -19.95
C ASP A 93 -13.21 10.65 -18.60
N PRO A 94 -13.10 11.39 -17.47
CA PRO A 94 -12.91 10.82 -16.13
C PRO A 94 -14.02 9.87 -15.69
N ASN A 95 -15.22 10.02 -16.25
CA ASN A 95 -16.38 9.21 -15.88
C ASN A 95 -16.48 7.92 -16.69
N SER A 96 -15.71 7.80 -17.77
CA SER A 96 -15.75 6.63 -18.63
C SER A 96 -15.25 5.39 -17.90
N GLU A 97 -15.78 4.24 -18.31
CA GLU A 97 -15.32 2.95 -17.78
C GLU A 97 -13.85 2.69 -18.11
N ALA A 98 -13.40 3.13 -19.30
CA ALA A 98 -12.00 3.01 -19.71
C ALA A 98 -11.07 3.77 -18.76
N HIS A 99 -11.45 4.99 -18.38
CA HIS A 99 -10.67 5.81 -17.45
C HIS A 99 -10.60 5.19 -16.05
N LYS A 100 -11.75 4.73 -15.52
CA LYS A 100 -11.82 4.07 -14.21
C LYS A 100 -11.00 2.78 -14.17
N GLN A 101 -11.12 1.94 -15.20
CA GLN A 101 -10.33 0.72 -15.30
C GLN A 101 -8.83 1.01 -15.41
N LEU A 102 -8.45 2.02 -16.20
CA LEU A 102 -7.05 2.42 -16.31
C LEU A 102 -6.52 2.93 -14.96
N LYS A 103 -7.25 3.82 -14.29
CA LYS A 103 -6.90 4.33 -12.95
C LYS A 103 -6.67 3.17 -11.97
N LYS A 104 -7.55 2.17 -11.96
CA LYS A 104 -7.41 0.98 -11.11
C LYS A 104 -6.17 0.16 -11.43
N ARG A 105 -5.87 -0.08 -12.72
CA ARG A 105 -4.67 -0.81 -13.15
C ARG A 105 -3.37 -0.09 -12.81
N VAL A 106 -3.36 1.24 -12.98
CA VAL A 106 -2.23 2.10 -12.62
C VAL A 106 -1.97 2.07 -11.12
N ILE A 107 -3.01 2.21 -10.30
CA ILE A 107 -2.89 2.15 -8.83
C ILE A 107 -2.32 0.79 -8.40
N ALA A 108 -2.87 -0.31 -8.90
CA ALA A 108 -2.39 -1.65 -8.58
C ALA A 108 -0.91 -1.86 -8.97
N ALA A 109 -0.48 -1.33 -10.12
CA ALA A 109 0.91 -1.41 -10.53
C ALA A 109 1.86 -0.60 -9.63
N LEU A 110 1.42 0.60 -9.20
CA LEU A 110 2.17 1.43 -8.25
C LEU A 110 2.33 0.74 -6.91
N GLU A 111 1.24 0.17 -6.38
CA GLU A 111 1.27 -0.55 -5.11
C GLU A 111 2.28 -1.70 -5.15
N ILE A 112 2.28 -2.51 -6.22
CA ILE A 112 3.25 -3.61 -6.39
C ILE A 112 4.70 -3.08 -6.38
N ILE A 113 4.99 -2.04 -7.17
CA ILE A 113 6.36 -1.49 -7.28
C ILE A 113 6.80 -0.86 -5.94
N LEU A 114 5.91 -0.13 -5.27
CA LEU A 114 6.22 0.53 -4.01
C LEU A 114 6.32 -0.47 -2.85
N ASP A 115 5.50 -1.51 -2.80
CA ASP A 115 5.58 -2.56 -1.77
C ASP A 115 6.87 -3.37 -1.86
N THR A 116 7.37 -3.62 -3.08
CA THR A 116 8.62 -4.37 -3.27
C THR A 116 9.87 -3.59 -2.85
N LYS A 117 9.90 -2.27 -3.07
CA LYS A 117 11.11 -1.45 -2.85
C LYS A 117 11.04 -0.56 -1.59
N VAL A 118 9.86 -0.06 -1.25
CA VAL A 118 9.64 0.87 -0.11
C VAL A 118 9.15 0.14 1.14
N LYS A 119 8.48 -1.02 0.99
CA LYS A 119 7.95 -1.84 2.09
C LYS A 119 6.97 -1.09 3.01
N GLY A 120 6.04 -0.36 2.40
CA GLY A 120 5.02 0.43 3.09
C GLY A 120 5.45 1.88 3.33
N GLY A 121 4.64 2.63 4.08
CA GLY A 121 4.97 4.01 4.42
C GLY A 121 4.75 5.02 3.29
N TYR A 122 3.92 4.68 2.31
CA TYR A 122 3.50 5.55 1.24
C TYR A 122 1.97 5.51 1.12
N LYS A 123 1.38 6.53 0.50
CA LYS A 123 -0.02 6.58 0.13
C LYS A 123 -0.16 7.20 -1.25
N ILE A 124 -0.88 6.54 -2.14
CA ILE A 124 -1.29 7.14 -3.41
C ILE A 124 -2.48 8.06 -3.12
N VAL A 125 -2.28 9.37 -3.28
CA VAL A 125 -3.30 10.40 -2.96
C VAL A 125 -4.23 10.61 -4.13
N ASP A 126 -3.66 10.73 -5.33
CA ASP A 126 -4.43 10.96 -6.54
C ASP A 126 -3.70 10.43 -7.78
N VAL A 127 -4.49 10.10 -8.81
CA VAL A 127 -4.04 9.69 -10.14
C VAL A 127 -4.91 10.41 -11.17
N THR A 128 -4.29 11.20 -12.03
CA THR A 128 -4.93 12.00 -13.08
C THR A 128 -4.29 11.78 -14.44
N PHE A 129 -5.01 12.15 -15.49
CA PHE A 129 -4.63 11.90 -16.88
C PHE A 129 -4.73 13.21 -17.68
N SER A 130 -3.75 13.51 -18.54
CA SER A 130 -3.71 14.75 -19.35
C SER A 130 -3.25 14.52 -20.80
N GLU A 131 -3.54 15.49 -21.69
CA GLU A 131 -3.39 15.41 -23.15
C GLU A 131 -1.94 15.69 -23.65
N GLY A 132 -1.60 15.16 -24.84
CA GLY A 132 -0.30 15.32 -25.52
C GLY A 132 0.36 13.99 -25.88
N SER A 133 0.44 13.08 -24.91
CA SER A 133 0.81 11.66 -25.01
C SER A 133 0.49 11.03 -23.66
N VAL A 134 -0.79 10.67 -23.44
CA VAL A 134 -1.40 10.20 -22.17
C VAL A 134 -0.49 10.34 -20.96
N VAL A 135 -0.52 11.53 -20.39
CA VAL A 135 0.35 11.82 -19.26
C VAL A 135 -0.39 11.40 -18.01
N VAL A 136 0.09 10.34 -17.36
CA VAL A 136 -0.42 9.86 -16.08
C VAL A 136 0.35 10.58 -14.99
N LYS A 137 -0.34 11.42 -14.23
CA LYS A 137 0.21 12.10 -13.06
C LYS A 137 -0.32 11.43 -11.81
N TYR A 138 0.54 11.18 -10.84
CA TYR A 138 0.11 10.68 -9.56
C TYR A 138 0.89 11.33 -8.44
N VAL A 139 0.20 11.50 -7.32
CA VAL A 139 0.72 12.14 -6.12
C VAL A 139 0.90 11.08 -5.06
N LEU A 140 2.14 10.91 -4.59
CA LEU A 140 2.47 10.01 -3.50
C LEU A 140 2.76 10.81 -2.24
N GLU A 141 2.08 10.49 -1.15
CA GLU A 141 2.49 10.90 0.19
C GLU A 141 3.44 9.84 0.75
N VAL A 142 4.73 10.15 0.82
CA VAL A 142 5.75 9.26 1.38
C VAL A 142 6.21 9.76 2.74
N MET A 143 6.50 8.84 3.65
CA MET A 143 7.10 9.17 4.94
C MET A 143 8.58 9.49 4.77
N LYS A 144 9.10 10.47 5.51
CA LYS A 144 10.47 11.01 5.40
C LYS A 144 11.58 9.95 5.47
N ASP A 145 11.34 8.84 6.15
CA ASP A 145 12.33 7.77 6.40
C ASP A 145 12.33 6.66 5.34
N ASN A 146 11.52 6.79 4.28
CA ASN A 146 11.57 5.84 3.16
C ASN A 146 12.93 5.95 2.46
N LYS A 147 13.75 4.91 2.64
CA LYS A 147 15.17 4.82 2.24
C LYS A 147 15.42 5.06 0.73
N MET A 148 14.39 4.99 -0.11
CA MET A 148 14.47 5.21 -1.54
C MET A 148 13.37 6.20 -1.94
N GLU A 149 13.72 7.22 -2.73
CA GLU A 149 12.73 8.15 -3.27
C GLU A 149 11.78 7.40 -4.20
N ALA A 150 10.48 7.67 -4.08
CA ALA A 150 9.47 6.97 -4.86
C ALA A 150 9.65 7.13 -6.37
N GLU A 151 10.23 8.23 -6.83
CA GLU A 151 10.61 8.42 -8.24
C GLU A 151 11.61 7.36 -8.71
N ALA A 152 12.70 7.19 -7.97
CA ALA A 152 13.73 6.20 -8.30
C ALA A 152 13.16 4.78 -8.27
N VAL A 153 12.28 4.50 -7.31
CA VAL A 153 11.56 3.23 -7.21
C VAL A 153 10.70 2.95 -8.45
N VAL A 154 9.90 3.94 -8.87
CA VAL A 154 9.02 3.76 -10.03
C VAL A 154 9.83 3.68 -11.33
N SER A 155 10.86 4.50 -11.50
CA SER A 155 11.75 4.46 -12.65
C SER A 155 12.45 3.10 -12.78
N ASP A 156 13.05 2.60 -11.69
CA ASP A 156 13.69 1.28 -11.63
C ASP A 156 12.67 0.15 -11.91
N GLY A 157 11.47 0.24 -11.34
CA GLY A 157 10.38 -0.71 -11.58
C GLY A 157 9.97 -0.80 -13.05
N ILE A 158 9.85 0.34 -13.73
CA ILE A 158 9.50 0.39 -15.17
C ILE A 158 10.62 -0.22 -16.02
N GLN A 159 11.88 0.07 -15.69
CA GLN A 159 13.04 -0.50 -16.40
C GLN A 159 13.06 -2.03 -16.26
N HIS A 160 12.78 -2.55 -15.07
CA HIS A 160 12.74 -3.98 -14.80
C HIS A 160 11.53 -4.70 -15.45
N ASP A 161 10.38 -4.04 -15.60
CA ASP A 161 9.20 -4.59 -16.29
C ASP A 161 9.27 -4.45 -17.84
N GLY A 162 10.47 -4.24 -18.38
CA GLY A 162 10.70 -4.13 -19.82
C GLY A 162 10.05 -2.89 -20.45
N GLY A 163 10.04 -1.78 -19.72
CA GLY A 163 9.42 -0.52 -20.14
C GLY A 163 7.90 -0.54 -20.09
N LYS A 164 7.33 -1.42 -19.26
CA LYS A 164 5.88 -1.49 -19.04
C LYS A 164 5.49 -0.97 -17.66
N PHE A 165 4.24 -0.53 -17.56
CA PHE A 165 3.65 -0.08 -16.30
C PHE A 165 2.17 -0.38 -16.33
N GLY A 166 1.69 -1.22 -15.41
CA GLY A 166 0.30 -1.70 -15.43
C GLY A 166 -0.09 -2.41 -16.74
N GLY A 167 0.90 -2.95 -17.47
CA GLY A 167 0.74 -3.59 -18.79
C GLY A 167 0.79 -2.64 -20.00
N PHE A 168 0.97 -1.33 -19.79
CA PHE A 168 1.09 -0.32 -20.85
C PHE A 168 2.55 -0.06 -21.16
N LYS A 169 2.91 0.19 -22.43
CA LYS A 169 4.27 0.62 -22.78
C LYS A 169 4.44 2.08 -22.38
N VAL A 170 5.40 2.33 -21.49
CA VAL A 170 5.80 3.66 -21.06
C VAL A 170 7.04 4.08 -21.83
N ASP A 171 7.18 5.38 -22.07
CA ASP A 171 8.45 5.93 -22.52
C ASP A 171 9.40 6.03 -21.31
N PRO A 172 10.50 5.26 -21.24
CA PRO A 172 11.39 5.24 -20.08
C PRO A 172 11.98 6.61 -19.74
N ASP A 173 12.17 7.45 -20.76
CA ASP A 173 12.73 8.80 -20.62
C ASP A 173 11.68 9.85 -20.20
N SER A 174 10.41 9.43 -20.08
CA SER A 174 9.30 10.32 -19.73
C SER A 174 8.99 10.40 -18.25
N VAL A 175 9.64 9.58 -17.41
CA VAL A 175 9.49 9.61 -15.96
C VAL A 175 10.05 10.92 -15.43
N LYS A 176 9.20 11.76 -14.84
CA LYS A 176 9.61 13.03 -14.20
C LYS A 176 9.00 13.14 -12.82
N ALA A 177 9.78 13.48 -11.80
CA ALA A 177 9.21 13.99 -10.56
C ALA A 177 9.21 15.51 -10.50
N GLU A 178 8.08 16.08 -10.06
CA GLU A 178 7.95 17.49 -9.72
C GLU A 178 7.42 17.61 -8.29
N GLY A 179 8.17 17.11 -7.31
CA GLY A 179 7.63 16.98 -5.96
C GLY A 179 8.68 16.85 -4.86
N THR A 180 9.52 17.87 -4.74
CA THR A 180 9.97 18.51 -3.50
C THR A 180 11.06 19.51 -3.91
N ARG A 181 11.11 20.69 -3.29
CA ARG A 181 12.31 21.52 -3.35
C ARG A 181 13.48 20.73 -2.76
N THR A 182 14.17 19.98 -3.60
CA THR A 182 15.56 19.64 -3.44
C THR A 182 16.20 20.09 -4.74
N THR A 183 16.95 21.17 -4.61
CA THR A 183 17.84 21.81 -5.60
C THR A 183 17.97 21.09 -6.93
N GLN A 184 17.46 21.77 -7.96
CA GLN A 184 17.93 21.70 -9.33
C GLN A 184 19.43 21.36 -9.38
N CYS A 185 19.80 20.16 -9.80
CA CYS A 185 21.16 19.89 -10.27
C CYS A 185 21.31 20.52 -11.65
N SER A 186 21.49 21.84 -11.68
CA SER A 186 22.09 22.52 -12.83
C SER A 186 23.56 22.13 -12.88
N LEU A 187 23.89 21.14 -13.71
CA LEU A 187 25.24 21.02 -14.24
C LEU A 187 25.46 22.15 -15.23
N SER A 188 26.07 23.22 -14.73
CA SER A 188 26.77 24.20 -15.56
C SER A 188 28.01 24.73 -14.84
N LEU A 189 29.17 24.18 -15.28
CA LEU A 189 30.42 24.87 -15.62
C LEU A 189 31.35 25.30 -14.47
N PRO A 190 32.68 25.41 -14.70
CA PRO A 190 33.41 25.66 -15.96
C PRO A 190 33.86 24.43 -16.76
#